data_AF-A0A1F2TB00-F1
#
_entry.id   AF-A0A1F2TB00-F1
#
_cell.length_a   1.000
_cell.length_b   1.000
_cell.length_c   1.000
_cell.angle_alpha   90.00
_cell.angle_beta   90.00
_cell.angle_gamma   90.00
#
_symmetry.space_group_name_H-M   'P 1'
#
loop_
_entity.id
_entity.type
_entity.pdbx_description
1 polymer ?
#
loop_
_entity_poly.entity_id
_entity_poly.type
_entity_poly.pdbx_seq_one_letter_code
_entity_poly.pdbx_strand_id
1 'polypeptide(L)'
;MSAKKASGAVAEGRGSLIGRKVEELSLTERLRWVNQWVAFRIYHPPGKISQDGTEYVDVRVRRVEAAGTSVEECIAQLRRQNLDPAEFEFTILKPPY
;
A
#
# COMPACT_ATOMS: atom_id res chain seq x y z
N MET A 1 -1.99 -8.93 -36.91
CA MET A 1 -2.34 -9.17 -35.49
C MET A 1 -1.08 -9.60 -34.77
N SER A 2 -0.76 -8.95 -33.64
CA SER A 2 -0.13 -9.54 -32.44
C SER A 2 0.64 -8.48 -31.65
N ALA A 3 0.01 -8.15 -30.51
CA ALA A 3 0.57 -7.73 -29.23
C ALA A 3 1.69 -6.67 -29.22
N LYS A 4 1.26 -5.43 -29.02
CA LYS A 4 2.07 -4.33 -28.48
C LYS A 4 2.46 -4.68 -27.04
N LYS A 5 3.69 -5.16 -26.82
CA LYS A 5 4.32 -5.18 -25.48
C LYS A 5 4.44 -3.72 -25.01
N ALA A 6 3.55 -3.30 -24.12
CA ALA A 6 3.73 -2.05 -23.39
C ALA A 6 4.79 -2.29 -22.30
N SER A 7 5.78 -1.41 -22.32
CA SER A 7 7.05 -1.47 -21.64
C SER A 7 6.91 -1.56 -20.13
N GLY A 8 7.65 -2.48 -19.52
CA GLY A 8 8.11 -2.32 -18.15
C GLY A 8 9.07 -1.14 -18.04
N ALA A 9 9.24 -0.68 -16.80
CA ALA A 9 10.16 0.36 -16.34
C ALA A 9 9.81 1.80 -16.74
N VAL A 10 9.03 2.49 -15.89
CA VAL A 10 9.34 3.86 -15.48
C VAL A 10 8.85 4.10 -14.04
N ALA A 11 9.69 3.80 -13.05
CA ALA A 11 9.46 4.22 -11.65
C ALA A 11 10.72 4.84 -11.02
N GLU A 12 11.57 5.47 -11.83
CA GLU A 12 12.66 6.31 -11.34
C GLU A 12 12.34 7.76 -11.72
N GLY A 13 12.17 8.61 -10.69
CA GLY A 13 11.78 10.02 -10.82
C GLY A 13 10.43 10.41 -10.18
N ARG A 14 9.75 9.50 -9.48
CA ARG A 14 8.49 9.77 -8.76
C ARG A 14 8.66 9.31 -7.32
N GLY A 15 8.51 10.20 -6.33
CA GLY A 15 8.65 9.83 -4.92
C GLY A 15 7.82 8.58 -4.61
N SER A 16 8.46 7.53 -4.09
CA SER A 16 7.83 6.24 -3.87
C SER A 16 6.67 6.37 -2.89
N LEU A 17 5.49 5.89 -3.29
CA LEU A 17 4.34 5.73 -2.39
C LEU A 17 4.54 4.55 -1.43
N ILE A 18 5.32 3.54 -1.86
CA ILE A 18 5.63 2.35 -1.08
C ILE A 18 6.44 2.72 0.17
N GLY A 19 6.06 2.13 1.31
CA GLY A 19 6.66 2.33 2.64
C GLY A 19 6.16 3.57 3.38
N ARG A 20 5.38 4.44 2.72
CA ARG A 20 4.86 5.68 3.30
C ARG A 20 3.44 5.51 3.84
N LYS A 21 3.07 6.37 4.80
CA LYS A 21 1.69 6.54 5.25
C LYS A 21 0.97 7.52 4.33
N VAL A 22 -0.30 7.27 4.02
CA VAL A 22 -1.10 8.17 3.19
C VAL A 22 -1.39 9.49 3.91
N GLU A 23 -1.43 9.46 5.24
CA GLU A 23 -1.56 10.62 6.11
C GLU A 23 -0.34 11.55 6.04
N GLU A 24 0.83 11.05 5.67
CA GLU A 24 2.08 11.81 5.52
C GLU A 24 2.27 12.37 4.09
N LEU A 25 1.34 12.12 3.18
CA LEU A 25 1.38 12.69 1.82
C LEU A 25 0.82 14.12 1.85
N SER A 26 1.54 15.04 1.22
CA SER A 26 1.02 16.39 0.94
C SER A 26 -0.20 16.33 0.02
N LEU A 27 -0.98 17.41 -0.03
CA LEU A 27 -2.15 17.53 -0.92
C LEU A 27 -1.77 17.23 -2.38
N THR A 28 -0.68 17.82 -2.85
CA THR A 28 -0.16 17.63 -4.20
C THR A 28 0.24 16.18 -4.47
N GLU A 29 0.80 15.47 -3.48
CA GLU A 29 1.12 14.05 -3.61
C GLU A 29 -0.15 13.19 -3.62
N ARG A 30 -1.14 13.49 -2.76
CA ARG A 30 -2.42 12.76 -2.77
C ARG A 30 -3.12 12.89 -4.11
N LEU A 31 -3.19 14.10 -4.67
CA LEU A 31 -3.81 14.35 -5.98
C LEU A 31 -3.15 13.55 -7.11
N ARG A 32 -1.84 13.28 -7.02
CA ARG A 32 -1.12 12.48 -8.04
C ARG A 32 -1.46 10.99 -7.99
N TRP A 33 -1.85 10.47 -6.83
CA TRP A 33 -2.12 9.05 -6.63
C TRP A 33 -3.62 8.72 -6.53
N VAL A 34 -4.50 9.69 -6.80
CA VAL A 34 -5.95 9.47 -6.85
C VAL A 34 -6.29 8.37 -7.86
N ASN A 35 -7.29 7.56 -7.51
CA ASN A 35 -7.76 6.41 -8.29
C ASN A 35 -6.76 5.25 -8.42
N GLN A 36 -5.59 5.32 -7.76
CA GLN A 36 -4.66 4.20 -7.70
C GLN A 36 -5.11 3.19 -6.64
N TRP A 37 -5.01 1.91 -6.97
CA TRP A 37 -5.12 0.85 -5.97
C TRP A 37 -3.88 0.83 -5.09
N VAL A 38 -4.10 0.68 -3.79
CA VAL A 38 -3.05 0.55 -2.79
C VAL A 38 -3.34 -0.63 -1.89
N ALA A 39 -2.28 -1.31 -1.46
CA ALA A 39 -2.34 -2.37 -0.47
C ALA A 39 -1.80 -1.86 0.87
N PHE A 40 -2.63 -1.89 1.90
CA PHE A 40 -2.24 -1.63 3.28
C PHE A 40 -2.15 -2.93 4.04
N ARG A 41 -1.06 -3.17 4.76
CA ARG A 41 -1.03 -4.28 5.70
C ARG A 41 -2.08 -4.02 6.79
N ILE A 42 -3.01 -4.96 6.98
CA ILE A 42 -4.16 -4.78 7.90
C ILE A 42 -3.73 -4.95 9.37
N TYR A 43 -2.52 -5.50 9.60
CA TYR A 43 -1.96 -5.84 10.90
C TYR A 43 -2.71 -6.96 11.64
N HIS A 44 -1.96 -7.94 12.13
CA HIS A 44 -2.33 -8.81 13.24
C HIS A 44 -1.16 -8.75 14.24
N PRO A 45 -1.24 -7.96 15.32
CA PRO A 45 -0.29 -8.14 16.41
C PRO A 45 -0.54 -9.48 17.09
N PRO A 46 0.50 -10.22 17.51
CA PRO A 46 0.40 -10.88 18.80
C PRO A 46 0.24 -9.77 19.85
N GLY A 47 -0.84 -9.82 20.64
CA GLY A 47 -1.17 -8.81 21.65
C GLY A 47 0.05 -8.34 22.41
N LYS A 48 0.38 -7.04 22.34
CA LYS A 48 1.45 -6.50 23.16
C LYS A 48 0.87 -6.25 24.54
N ILE A 49 1.43 -6.90 25.56
CA ILE A 49 1.04 -6.66 26.95
C ILE A 49 1.81 -5.42 27.42
N SER A 50 1.08 -4.37 27.76
CA SER A 50 1.60 -3.18 28.42
C SER A 50 2.10 -3.54 29.83
N GLN A 51 2.93 -2.68 30.42
CA GLN A 51 3.59 -2.94 31.71
C GLN A 51 2.60 -3.12 32.88
N ASP A 52 1.35 -2.66 32.70
CA ASP A 52 0.20 -2.81 33.59
C ASP A 52 -0.64 -4.07 33.32
N GLY A 53 -0.23 -4.93 32.38
CA GLY A 53 -0.97 -6.15 32.01
C GLY A 53 -2.06 -5.91 30.95
N THR A 54 -2.22 -4.68 30.46
CA THR A 54 -3.23 -4.37 29.44
C THR A 54 -2.76 -4.82 28.06
N GLU A 55 -3.52 -5.68 27.39
CA GLU A 55 -3.29 -5.98 25.98
C GLU A 55 -3.58 -4.74 25.13
N TYR A 56 -2.60 -4.29 24.34
CA TYR A 56 -2.76 -3.18 23.42
C TYR A 56 -2.36 -3.57 21.99
N VAL A 57 -3.19 -3.15 21.04
CA VAL A 57 -3.01 -3.30 19.60
C VAL A 57 -2.49 -1.96 19.07
N ASP A 58 -1.28 -1.92 18.53
CA ASP A 58 -0.75 -0.72 17.87
C ASP A 58 -1.37 -0.55 16.48
N VAL A 59 -2.55 0.06 16.44
CA VAL A 59 -3.39 0.22 15.24
C VAL A 59 -2.86 1.29 14.27
N ARG A 60 -1.75 1.96 14.58
CA ARG A 60 -1.46 3.31 14.04
C ARG A 60 -0.53 3.38 12.83
N VAL A 61 -0.11 2.26 12.24
CA VAL A 61 0.87 2.29 11.14
C VAL A 61 0.37 1.55 9.89
N ARG A 62 -0.58 2.17 9.17
CA ARG A 62 -1.02 1.71 7.84
C ARG A 62 -0.07 2.25 6.76
N ARG A 63 0.95 1.46 6.41
CA ARG A 63 1.88 1.79 5.31
C ARG A 63 1.41 1.17 4.00
N VAL A 64 1.66 1.87 2.90
CA VAL A 64 1.44 1.31 1.56
C VAL A 64 2.55 0.31 1.25
N GLU A 65 2.20 -0.92 0.91
CA GLU A 65 3.15 -2.01 0.65
C GLU A 65 3.15 -2.42 -0.83
N ALA A 66 2.07 -2.09 -1.54
CA ALA A 66 1.98 -2.15 -2.99
C ALA A 66 1.06 -1.05 -3.53
N ALA A 67 1.30 -0.59 -4.75
CA ALA A 67 0.44 0.37 -5.44
C ALA A 67 0.40 0.08 -6.95
N GLY A 68 -0.80 0.15 -7.54
CA GLY A 68 -1.04 -0.32 -8.91
C GLY A 68 -2.34 0.21 -9.50
N THR A 69 -2.49 0.05 -10.81
CA THR A 69 -3.71 0.44 -11.54
C THR A 69 -4.86 -0.55 -11.32
N SER A 70 -4.56 -1.73 -10.75
CA SER A 70 -5.53 -2.75 -10.39
C SER A 70 -5.10 -3.52 -9.14
N VAL A 71 -6.02 -4.29 -8.55
CA VAL A 71 -5.74 -5.19 -7.42
C VAL A 71 -4.74 -6.27 -7.81
N GLU A 72 -4.85 -6.83 -9.02
CA GLU A 72 -3.97 -7.88 -9.52
C GLU A 72 -2.52 -7.42 -9.62
N GLU A 73 -2.30 -6.15 -10.00
CA GLU A 73 -0.98 -5.55 -10.03
C GLU A 73 -0.39 -5.45 -8.61
N CYS A 74 -1.19 -5.03 -7.62
CA CYS A 74 -0.80 -5.03 -6.23
C CYS A 74 -0.47 -6.44 -5.71
N ILE A 75 -1.31 -7.44 -6.01
CA ILE A 75 -1.07 -8.85 -5.65
C ILE A 75 0.23 -9.36 -6.26
N ALA A 76 0.49 -9.05 -7.53
CA ALA A 76 1.71 -9.45 -8.20
C ALA A 76 2.95 -8.81 -7.56
N GLN A 77 2.88 -7.54 -7.15
CA GLN A 77 3.96 -6.87 -6.42
C GLN A 77 4.19 -7.47 -5.03
N LEU A 78 3.14 -7.78 -4.26
CA LEU A 78 3.26 -8.42 -2.94
C LEU A 78 3.90 -9.82 -3.04
N ARG A 79 3.43 -10.65 -3.97
CA ARG A 79 3.97 -11.99 -4.20
C ARG A 79 5.45 -11.97 -4.60
N ARG A 80 5.87 -11.00 -5.42
CA ARG A 80 7.30 -10.81 -5.77
C ARG A 80 8.17 -10.49 -4.55
N GLN A 81 7.57 -9.94 -3.49
CA GLN A 81 8.23 -9.64 -2.22
C GLN A 81 8.06 -10.76 -1.18
N ASN A 82 7.52 -11.92 -1.58
CA ASN A 82 7.17 -13.03 -0.68
C ASN A 82 6.20 -12.63 0.45
N LEU A 83 5.31 -11.68 0.18
CA LEU A 83 4.24 -11.29 1.11
C LEU A 83 2.94 -12.01 0.74
N ASP A 84 2.18 -12.44 1.75
CA ASP A 84 0.85 -13.05 1.54
C ASP A 84 -0.21 -11.95 1.32
N PRO A 85 -0.83 -11.86 0.12
CA PRO A 85 -1.87 -10.87 -0.15
C PRO A 85 -3.06 -10.91 0.82
N ALA A 86 -3.32 -12.03 1.50
CA ALA A 86 -4.40 -12.15 2.48
C ALA A 86 -4.17 -11.28 3.74
N GLU A 87 -2.94 -10.85 4.00
CA GLU A 87 -2.62 -9.93 5.11
C GLU A 87 -2.88 -8.45 4.79
N PHE A 88 -3.39 -8.15 3.59
CA PHE A 88 -3.48 -6.79 3.07
C PHE A 88 -4.91 -6.40 2.68
N GLU A 89 -5.26 -5.14 2.97
CA GLU A 89 -6.47 -4.49 2.52
C GLU A 89 -6.16 -3.74 1.24
N PHE A 90 -6.96 -3.99 0.22
CA PHE A 90 -6.88 -3.31 -1.07
C PHE A 90 -7.94 -2.22 -1.12
N THR A 91 -7.52 -0.99 -1.37
CA THR A 91 -8.45 0.13 -1.49
C THR A 91 -7.97 1.10 -2.56
N ILE A 92 -8.90 1.87 -3.10
CA ILE A 92 -8.62 2.93 -4.06
C ILE A 92 -8.35 4.21 -3.27
N LEU A 93 -7.25 4.90 -3.57
CA LEU A 93 -6.99 6.22 -3.01
C LEU A 93 -8.02 7.23 -3.51
N LYS A 94 -8.86 7.69 -2.58
CA LYS A 94 -9.87 8.71 -2.83
C LYS A 94 -9.25 10.11 -2.94
N PRO A 95 -9.88 11.02 -3.70
CA PRO A 95 -9.53 12.43 -3.67
C PRO A 95 -9.52 12.98 -2.23
N PRO A 96 -8.62 13.92 -1.92
CA PRO A 96 -8.70 14.67 -0.68
C PRO A 96 -9.88 15.65 -0.74
N TYR A 97 -10.90 15.40 0.11
CA TYR A 97 -12.16 16.15 0.26
C TYR A 97 -13.19 15.99 -0.86
#